data_AF-A0A0Q7RYK2-F1
#
_entry.id   AF-A0A0Q7RYK2-F1
#
_cell.length_a   1.000
_cell.length_b   1.000
_cell.length_c   1.000
_cell.angle_alpha   90.00
_cell.angle_beta   90.00
_cell.angle_gamma   90.00
#
_symmetry.space_group_name_H-M   'P 1'
#
loop_
_entity.id
_entity.type
_entity.pdbx_description
1 polymer ?
#
loop_
_entity_poly.entity_id
_entity_poly.type
_entity_poly.pdbx_seq_one_letter_code
_entity_poly.pdbx_strand_id
1 'polypeptide(L)'
;MRILVGLFIGLLGPFAPAHAERNEVQVHPFPNPIRYTHHNDDFTVRVRVPGGGWKDLYEYKVKVDLDNPSDASMVHFNFDGTVELAIQKNNGMFSKVAVRPESKGLKPVVKDGIAYVTLQRPENLSIEFDDDRRHNLHVFSHAIRRDMPVTAEQSSNDIAAGQTPDLSQKTVFFGPGVHSGEFRLRSGSTVYIHGSAILKNPLILDGVENVKVVSDGLFDSVEMTTIRNARHIEIDGPIFINQPHGTLRCVNSQDLTERNIRTIGAGKWSDGLGHFACERVTITDSFIRTSDDCLTFYNHRWDIWGDTRDIDVSRTTLWADIAHAVMIGIHGNTPSPAHPKAEVLERLRFSNLDILDHDEDDPEYEGALGIMAGDDNVVRDVIFENIRVERIEEGKLFSLKIAYTAKYNTSPGQSVENITLRNIHYSGKGSPSASLIAGRNAERKVRNVVIDNVTVGGKKLTRPEMGTLEINEFVEDVQFR
;
A
#
# COMPACT_ATOMS: atom_id res chain seq x y z
N MET A 1 44.08 38.61 -43.81
CA MET A 1 42.97 38.01 -43.05
C MET A 1 43.60 37.03 -42.06
N ARG A 2 43.76 37.44 -40.79
CA ARG A 2 44.46 36.67 -39.75
C ARG A 2 43.48 35.69 -39.09
N ILE A 3 43.82 34.40 -39.09
CA ILE A 3 43.05 33.36 -38.41
C ILE A 3 43.48 33.36 -36.94
N LEU A 4 42.54 33.66 -36.04
CA LEU A 4 42.73 33.58 -34.60
C LEU A 4 42.31 32.16 -34.15
N VAL A 5 43.26 31.35 -33.69
CA VAL A 5 43.00 30.05 -33.07
C VAL A 5 42.79 30.29 -31.58
N GLY A 6 41.55 30.16 -31.11
CA GLY A 6 41.19 30.23 -29.69
C GLY A 6 41.46 28.88 -29.01
N LEU A 7 42.43 28.86 -28.10
CA LEU A 7 42.72 27.71 -27.24
C LEU A 7 41.77 27.76 -26.02
N PHE A 8 40.76 26.89 -25.98
CA PHE A 8 39.94 26.69 -24.78
C PHE A 8 40.70 25.79 -23.79
N ILE A 9 41.23 26.38 -22.72
CA ILE A 9 41.76 25.64 -21.57
C ILE A 9 40.58 25.34 -20.64
N GLY A 10 40.11 24.10 -20.65
CA GLY A 10 39.13 23.60 -19.69
C GLY A 10 39.78 23.44 -18.32
N LEU A 11 39.37 24.27 -17.35
CA LEU A 11 39.65 24.07 -15.93
C LEU A 11 38.86 22.86 -15.43
N LEU A 12 39.53 21.71 -15.30
CA LEU A 12 39.04 20.57 -14.53
C LEU A 12 39.06 20.96 -13.05
N GLY A 13 37.89 21.31 -12.51
CA GLY A 13 37.70 21.42 -11.07
C GLY A 13 37.91 20.06 -10.40
N PRO A 14 38.39 20.03 -9.13
CA PRO A 14 38.60 18.77 -8.43
C PRO A 14 37.27 18.03 -8.30
N PHE A 15 37.21 16.81 -8.85
CA PHE A 15 36.15 15.87 -8.55
C PHE A 15 36.13 15.65 -7.04
N ALA A 16 35.05 16.10 -6.39
CA ALA A 16 34.75 15.61 -5.04
C ALA A 16 34.61 14.09 -5.14
N PRO A 17 35.30 13.31 -4.30
CA PRO A 17 35.10 11.87 -4.29
C PRO A 17 33.62 11.61 -4.02
N ALA A 18 32.97 10.84 -4.90
CA ALA A 18 31.69 10.24 -4.59
C ALA A 18 31.84 9.55 -3.24
N HIS A 19 31.04 9.93 -2.25
CA HIS A 19 31.02 9.22 -0.98
C HIS A 19 30.68 7.77 -1.34
N ALA A 20 31.63 6.85 -1.13
CA ALA A 20 31.34 5.44 -1.26
C ALA A 20 30.21 5.16 -0.27
N GLU A 21 29.01 4.84 -0.77
CA GLU A 21 27.89 4.48 0.08
C GLU A 21 28.34 3.32 0.97
N ARG A 22 28.34 3.57 2.28
CA ARG A 22 28.75 2.57 3.25
C ARG A 22 27.64 1.55 3.34
N ASN A 23 27.89 0.34 2.86
CA ASN A 23 26.98 -0.78 3.07
C ASN A 23 26.84 -1.05 4.57
N GLU A 24 25.62 -0.97 5.09
CA GLU A 24 25.31 -1.18 6.50
C GLU A 24 23.98 -1.92 6.63
N VAL A 25 23.88 -2.87 7.57
CA VAL A 25 22.64 -3.62 7.82
C VAL A 25 22.30 -3.60 9.31
N GLN A 26 21.07 -3.20 9.61
CA GLN A 26 20.47 -3.14 10.93
C GLN A 26 19.35 -4.19 11.00
N VAL A 27 19.59 -5.22 11.79
CA VAL A 27 18.60 -6.25 12.12
C VAL A 27 17.98 -5.90 13.46
N HIS A 28 16.67 -6.07 13.58
CA HIS A 28 15.93 -5.77 14.79
C HIS A 28 15.65 -7.06 15.57
N PRO A 29 16.20 -7.22 16.79
CA PRO A 29 15.85 -8.35 17.64
C PRO A 29 14.36 -8.33 18.01
N PHE A 30 13.70 -9.48 17.96
CA PHE A 30 12.30 -9.61 18.38
C PHE A 30 12.17 -9.72 19.91
N PRO A 31 11.06 -9.27 20.54
CA PRO A 31 10.78 -9.52 21.95
C PRO A 31 10.61 -11.01 22.30
N ASN A 32 11.27 -11.50 23.35
CA ASN A 32 11.22 -12.89 23.78
C ASN A 32 9.80 -13.50 23.91
N PRO A 33 8.79 -12.78 24.43
CA PRO A 33 7.44 -13.33 24.59
C PRO A 33 6.77 -13.79 23.30
N ILE A 34 7.21 -13.28 22.13
CA ILE A 34 6.61 -13.63 20.84
C ILE A 34 7.33 -14.77 20.12
N ARG A 35 8.49 -15.24 20.63
CA ARG A 35 9.43 -16.16 19.97
C ARG A 35 8.78 -17.34 19.24
N TYR A 36 7.80 -17.97 19.86
CA TYR A 36 7.18 -19.18 19.33
C TYR A 36 5.76 -18.93 18.81
N THR A 37 5.08 -17.91 19.34
CA THR A 37 3.69 -17.63 18.98
C THR A 37 3.58 -16.88 17.65
N HIS A 38 4.64 -16.18 17.24
CA HIS A 38 4.65 -15.37 16.02
C HIS A 38 5.74 -15.80 15.04
N HIS A 39 6.39 -16.95 15.25
CA HIS A 39 7.37 -17.48 14.31
C HIS A 39 6.66 -18.36 13.27
N ASN A 40 7.05 -18.21 12.02
CA ASN A 40 6.72 -19.15 10.95
C ASN A 40 8.04 -19.79 10.47
N ASP A 41 8.15 -21.12 10.56
CA ASP A 41 9.35 -21.87 10.23
C ASP A 41 9.40 -22.39 8.78
N ASP A 42 8.48 -21.96 7.91
CA ASP A 42 8.49 -22.30 6.48
C ASP A 42 9.79 -21.86 5.78
N PHE A 43 10.40 -20.78 6.26
CA PHE A 43 11.63 -20.24 5.73
C PHE A 43 12.70 -20.01 6.81
N THR A 44 13.94 -20.03 6.38
CA THR A 44 15.06 -19.44 7.13
C THR A 44 15.70 -18.37 6.26
N VAL A 45 15.69 -17.14 6.77
CA VAL A 45 16.12 -15.94 6.04
C VAL A 45 17.29 -15.28 6.73
N ARG A 46 18.34 -15.02 5.96
CA ARG A 46 19.55 -14.35 6.43
C ARG A 46 19.89 -13.18 5.54
N VAL A 47 20.48 -12.15 6.13
CA VAL A 47 20.96 -10.96 5.41
C VAL A 47 22.42 -10.69 5.73
N ARG A 48 23.15 -10.14 4.76
CA ARG A 48 24.50 -9.60 4.99
C ARG A 48 24.81 -8.42 4.09
N VAL A 49 25.77 -7.62 4.52
CA VAL A 49 26.56 -6.77 3.60
C VAL A 49 27.44 -7.70 2.74
N PRO A 50 27.61 -7.47 1.42
CA PRO A 50 28.47 -8.30 0.57
C PRO A 50 29.86 -8.53 1.17
N GLY A 51 30.29 -9.79 1.24
CA GLY A 51 31.55 -10.19 1.87
C GLY A 51 31.57 -10.24 3.40
N GLY A 52 30.49 -9.81 4.06
CA GLY A 52 30.32 -9.87 5.51
C GLY A 52 29.77 -11.21 6.02
N GLY A 53 29.55 -11.29 7.33
CA GLY A 53 28.89 -12.41 7.99
C GLY A 53 27.37 -12.36 7.82
N TRP A 54 26.74 -13.53 7.72
CA TRP A 54 25.28 -13.67 7.70
C TRP A 54 24.68 -13.34 9.08
N LYS A 55 23.60 -12.57 9.08
CA LYS A 55 22.76 -12.30 10.25
C LYS A 55 21.39 -12.94 10.01
N ASP A 56 20.88 -13.68 10.98
CA ASP A 56 19.53 -14.25 10.93
C ASP A 56 18.47 -13.15 11.08
N LEU A 57 17.37 -13.30 10.35
CA LEU A 57 16.15 -12.53 10.54
C LEU A 57 15.13 -13.37 11.33
N TYR A 58 14.07 -12.73 11.81
CA TYR A 58 12.95 -13.42 12.43
C TYR A 58 11.78 -13.46 11.45
N GLU A 59 11.36 -14.66 11.07
CA GLU A 59 10.23 -14.88 10.18
C GLU A 59 8.91 -14.78 10.96
N TYR A 60 8.31 -13.58 10.93
CA TYR A 60 7.01 -13.32 11.51
C TYR A 60 5.91 -14.07 10.76
N LYS A 61 5.07 -14.77 11.53
CA LYS A 61 3.82 -15.36 11.05
C LYS A 61 2.80 -14.28 10.76
N VAL A 62 2.30 -14.26 9.53
CA VAL A 62 1.22 -13.36 9.10
C VAL A 62 0.06 -14.16 8.50
N LYS A 63 -1.15 -13.61 8.60
CA LYS A 63 -2.39 -14.19 8.08
C LYS A 63 -2.79 -13.48 6.79
N VAL A 64 -3.09 -14.26 5.78
CA VAL A 64 -3.49 -13.79 4.44
C VAL A 64 -4.75 -14.51 4.00
N ASP A 65 -5.52 -13.84 3.13
CA ASP A 65 -6.73 -14.34 2.46
C ASP A 65 -7.84 -14.79 3.43
N LEU A 66 -8.94 -14.03 3.47
CA LEU A 66 -10.03 -14.29 4.43
C LEU A 66 -10.90 -15.48 4.01
N ASP A 67 -10.99 -15.80 2.73
CA ASP A 67 -11.85 -16.89 2.22
C ASP A 67 -11.25 -18.25 2.55
N ASN A 68 -9.92 -18.37 2.53
CA ASN A 68 -9.25 -19.56 3.06
C ASN A 68 -8.01 -19.19 3.93
N PRO A 69 -8.22 -18.74 5.18
CA PRO A 69 -7.18 -18.18 6.04
C PRO A 69 -5.94 -19.05 6.13
N SER A 70 -4.81 -18.49 5.71
CA SER A 70 -3.53 -19.21 5.63
C SER A 70 -2.39 -18.47 6.31
N ASP A 71 -1.40 -19.23 6.77
CA ASP A 71 -0.16 -18.69 7.29
C ASP A 71 0.79 -18.36 6.13
N ALA A 72 1.36 -17.16 6.15
CA ALA A 72 2.51 -16.77 5.34
C ALA A 72 3.64 -16.28 6.25
N SER A 73 4.78 -15.94 5.65
CA SER A 73 5.95 -15.44 6.37
C SER A 73 6.23 -13.98 6.03
N MET A 74 6.77 -13.23 6.99
CA MET A 74 7.25 -11.86 6.80
C MET A 74 8.57 -11.66 7.55
N VAL A 75 9.53 -10.98 6.93
CA VAL A 75 10.73 -10.50 7.61
C VAL A 75 10.88 -9.00 7.38
N HIS A 76 11.51 -8.31 8.33
CA HIS A 76 11.90 -6.93 8.13
C HIS A 76 13.28 -6.61 8.71
N PHE A 77 13.97 -5.65 8.10
CA PHE A 77 15.27 -5.13 8.51
C PHE A 77 15.57 -3.82 7.78
N ASN A 78 16.55 -3.05 8.26
CA ASN A 78 16.97 -1.81 7.61
C ASN A 78 18.37 -1.95 7.03
N PHE A 79 18.66 -1.22 5.95
CA PHE A 79 20.00 -1.15 5.39
C PHE A 79 20.23 0.09 4.55
N ASP A 80 21.50 0.48 4.45
CA ASP A 80 22.00 1.47 3.49
C ASP A 80 22.97 0.76 2.53
N GLY A 81 23.02 1.20 1.26
CA GLY A 81 23.88 0.61 0.23
C GLY A 81 23.37 -0.74 -0.27
N THR A 82 24.25 -1.73 -0.38
CA THR A 82 23.95 -3.07 -0.92
C THR A 82 23.92 -4.15 0.17
N VAL A 83 22.92 -5.03 0.11
CA VAL A 83 22.83 -6.26 0.91
C VAL A 83 22.52 -7.48 0.05
N GLU A 84 22.84 -8.66 0.58
CA GLU A 84 22.48 -9.95 0.02
C GLU A 84 21.54 -10.67 0.99
N LEU A 85 20.45 -11.22 0.47
CA LEU A 85 19.52 -12.09 1.16
C LEU A 85 19.80 -13.54 0.76
N ALA A 86 19.76 -14.44 1.74
CA ALA A 86 19.72 -15.89 1.55
C ALA A 86 18.42 -16.41 2.13
N ILE A 87 17.61 -17.04 1.28
CA ILE A 87 16.26 -17.50 1.60
C ILE A 87 16.23 -19.01 1.37
N GLN A 88 16.13 -19.76 2.45
CA GLN A 88 15.98 -21.20 2.43
C GLN A 88 14.52 -21.55 2.71
N LYS A 89 13.88 -22.29 1.80
CA LYS A 89 12.60 -22.95 2.07
C LYS A 89 12.89 -24.22 2.88
N ASN A 90 12.34 -24.31 4.08
CA ASN A 90 12.68 -25.39 5.01
C ASN A 90 11.95 -26.69 4.70
N ASN A 91 10.76 -26.58 4.10
CA ASN A 91 9.90 -27.72 3.80
C ASN A 91 9.66 -27.87 2.30
N GLY A 92 9.89 -29.09 1.79
CA GLY A 92 9.65 -29.44 0.39
C GLY A 92 10.78 -29.03 -0.56
N MET A 93 10.69 -29.51 -1.80
CA MET A 93 11.55 -29.09 -2.90
C MET A 93 10.88 -27.96 -3.67
N PHE A 94 11.68 -27.17 -4.39
CA PHE A 94 11.16 -26.16 -5.30
C PHE A 94 11.90 -26.16 -6.64
N SER A 95 11.22 -25.66 -7.67
CA SER A 95 11.74 -25.56 -9.04
C SER A 95 11.92 -24.11 -9.52
N LYS A 96 11.12 -23.18 -8.99
CA LYS A 96 11.10 -21.77 -9.40
C LYS A 96 11.03 -20.86 -8.19
N VAL A 97 11.66 -19.70 -8.33
CA VAL A 97 11.57 -18.59 -7.36
C VAL A 97 11.27 -17.32 -8.15
N ALA A 98 10.24 -16.60 -7.75
CA ALA A 98 9.90 -15.29 -8.29
C ALA A 98 10.02 -14.22 -7.20
N VAL A 99 10.39 -13.01 -7.61
CA VAL A 99 10.44 -11.83 -6.75
C VAL A 99 9.46 -10.81 -7.32
N ARG A 100 8.48 -10.40 -6.51
CA ARG A 100 7.43 -9.45 -6.88
C ARG A 100 7.54 -8.14 -6.10
N PRO A 101 7.14 -7.01 -6.70
CA PRO A 101 6.64 -6.88 -8.08
C PRO A 101 7.73 -7.09 -9.14
N GLU A 102 7.36 -7.68 -10.28
CA GLU A 102 8.22 -7.93 -11.45
C GLU A 102 8.89 -6.65 -11.94
N SER A 103 8.22 -5.51 -11.78
CA SER A 103 8.68 -4.18 -12.19
C SER A 103 10.01 -3.77 -11.55
N LYS A 104 10.38 -4.37 -10.42
CA LYS A 104 11.67 -4.13 -9.74
C LYS A 104 12.84 -4.83 -10.43
N GLY A 105 12.59 -5.76 -11.35
CA GLY A 105 13.63 -6.42 -12.15
C GLY A 105 14.60 -7.29 -11.33
N LEU A 106 14.26 -7.61 -10.08
CA LEU A 106 15.08 -8.44 -9.20
C LEU A 106 15.00 -9.90 -9.64
N LYS A 107 16.16 -10.49 -9.93
CA LYS A 107 16.27 -11.89 -10.36
C LYS A 107 16.98 -12.70 -9.28
N PRO A 108 16.31 -13.68 -8.64
CA PRO A 108 16.95 -14.52 -7.66
C PRO A 108 17.95 -15.47 -8.32
N VAL A 109 19.04 -15.77 -7.64
CA VAL A 109 19.99 -16.82 -8.02
C VAL A 109 19.81 -17.99 -7.07
N VAL A 110 19.55 -19.19 -7.60
CA VAL A 110 19.42 -20.40 -6.76
C VAL A 110 20.74 -21.16 -6.78
N LYS A 111 21.27 -21.46 -5.60
CA LYS A 111 22.47 -22.28 -5.42
C LYS A 111 22.30 -23.20 -4.22
N ASP A 112 22.61 -24.48 -4.39
CA ASP A 112 22.54 -25.50 -3.33
C ASP A 112 21.20 -25.52 -2.59
N GLY A 113 20.09 -25.29 -3.31
CA GLY A 113 18.73 -25.25 -2.74
C GLY A 113 18.38 -23.97 -1.98
N ILE A 114 19.21 -22.92 -2.03
CA ILE A 114 18.97 -21.62 -1.39
C ILE A 114 18.78 -20.56 -2.47
N ALA A 115 17.75 -19.73 -2.32
CA ALA A 115 17.52 -18.57 -3.18
C ALA A 115 18.25 -17.35 -2.64
N TYR A 116 18.99 -16.66 -3.51
CA TYR A 116 19.74 -15.46 -3.18
C TYR A 116 19.20 -14.26 -3.95
N VAL A 117 18.99 -13.14 -3.25
CA VAL A 117 18.54 -11.87 -3.84
C VAL A 117 19.48 -10.76 -3.37
N THR A 118 19.97 -9.94 -4.30
CA THR A 118 20.77 -8.76 -3.97
C THR A 118 19.89 -7.52 -4.04
N LEU A 119 19.88 -6.74 -2.96
CA LEU A 119 19.17 -5.45 -2.90
C LEU A 119 20.19 -4.32 -2.85
N GLN A 120 19.96 -3.29 -3.67
CA GLN A 120 20.82 -2.09 -3.75
C GLN A 120 20.17 -0.85 -3.12
N ARG A 121 18.92 -0.99 -2.69
CA ARG A 121 18.13 0.00 -1.98
C ARG A 121 16.99 -0.72 -1.26
N PRO A 122 16.40 -0.15 -0.21
CA PRO A 122 15.24 -0.72 0.46
C PRO A 122 14.09 -1.02 -0.50
N GLU A 123 13.48 -2.17 -0.33
CA GLU A 123 12.36 -2.67 -1.12
C GLU A 123 11.29 -3.35 -0.23
N ASN A 124 10.05 -3.33 -0.69
CA ASN A 124 8.95 -4.19 -0.21
C ASN A 124 8.68 -5.28 -1.25
N LEU A 125 8.82 -6.55 -0.90
CA LEU A 125 8.82 -7.67 -1.85
C LEU A 125 7.93 -8.82 -1.39
N SER A 126 7.36 -9.55 -2.35
CA SER A 126 6.87 -10.92 -2.18
C SER A 126 7.84 -11.88 -2.87
N ILE A 127 8.29 -12.91 -2.16
CA ILE A 127 9.14 -13.99 -2.67
C ILE A 127 8.30 -15.25 -2.74
N GLU A 128 8.10 -15.75 -3.96
CA GLU A 128 7.17 -16.82 -4.27
C GLU A 128 7.94 -18.04 -4.77
N PHE A 129 7.72 -19.19 -4.14
CA PHE A 129 8.32 -20.47 -4.53
C PHE A 129 7.28 -21.29 -5.30
N ASP A 130 7.59 -21.67 -6.53
CA ASP A 130 6.70 -22.41 -7.43
C ASP A 130 5.31 -21.77 -7.65
N ASP A 131 5.27 -20.44 -7.69
CA ASP A 131 4.03 -19.65 -7.86
C ASP A 131 3.06 -19.79 -6.66
N ASP A 132 3.54 -20.28 -5.50
CA ASP A 132 2.78 -20.24 -4.25
C ASP A 132 2.77 -18.82 -3.69
N ARG A 133 1.64 -18.15 -3.87
CA ARG A 133 1.36 -16.76 -3.48
C ARG A 133 0.66 -16.66 -2.13
N ARG A 134 0.28 -17.81 -1.55
CA ARG A 134 -0.44 -17.91 -0.28
C ARG A 134 0.52 -18.19 0.88
N HIS A 135 1.50 -19.06 0.66
CA HIS A 135 2.55 -19.40 1.64
C HIS A 135 3.89 -18.74 1.27
N ASN A 136 3.82 -17.51 0.76
CA ASN A 136 4.96 -16.74 0.30
C ASN A 136 5.72 -16.07 1.46
N LEU A 137 6.92 -15.55 1.14
CA LEU A 137 7.71 -14.74 2.06
C LEU A 137 7.62 -13.27 1.68
N HIS A 138 7.14 -12.43 2.59
CA HIS A 138 7.15 -10.98 2.47
C HIS A 138 8.47 -10.44 3.05
N VAL A 139 9.16 -9.56 2.32
CA VAL A 139 10.40 -8.93 2.76
C VAL A 139 10.21 -7.42 2.76
N PHE A 140 10.24 -6.80 3.93
CA PHE A 140 10.11 -5.37 4.08
C PHE A 140 11.41 -4.74 4.55
N SER A 141 11.83 -3.65 3.91
CA SER A 141 13.04 -2.96 4.32
C SER A 141 12.91 -1.45 4.29
N HIS A 142 13.78 -0.79 5.06
CA HIS A 142 13.91 0.66 5.11
C HIS A 142 15.37 1.07 5.06
N ALA A 143 15.61 2.34 4.71
CA ALA A 143 16.90 2.96 4.95
C ALA A 143 17.14 3.07 6.47
N ILE A 144 18.40 3.07 6.90
CA ILE A 144 18.68 3.17 8.34
C ILE A 144 18.30 4.57 8.82
N ARG A 145 17.34 4.64 9.74
CA ARG A 145 16.85 5.90 10.33
C ARG A 145 17.87 6.46 11.33
N ARG A 146 18.65 7.43 10.88
CA ARG A 146 19.69 8.09 11.70
C ARG A 146 19.11 9.04 12.77
N ASP A 147 17.84 9.40 12.64
CA ASP A 147 17.07 10.21 13.59
C ASP A 147 16.38 9.39 14.69
N MET A 148 16.31 8.06 14.54
CA MET A 148 15.75 7.17 15.56
C MET A 148 16.55 7.29 16.87
N PRO A 149 15.90 7.43 18.05
CA PRO A 149 16.59 7.47 19.33
C PRO A 149 17.47 6.23 19.56
N VAL A 150 18.71 6.47 19.97
CA VAL A 150 19.70 5.39 20.19
C VAL A 150 19.36 4.61 21.45
N THR A 151 19.32 3.29 21.33
CA THR A 151 19.19 2.35 22.45
C THR A 151 20.43 1.49 22.58
N ALA A 152 20.65 0.91 23.77
CA ALA A 152 21.68 -0.11 23.93
C ALA A 152 21.38 -1.34 23.05
N GLU A 153 22.41 -2.03 22.58
CA GLU A 153 22.22 -3.32 21.91
C GLU A 153 21.65 -4.34 22.88
N GLN A 154 20.60 -5.04 22.46
CA GLN A 154 19.90 -6.06 23.23
C GLN A 154 19.76 -7.33 22.39
N SER A 155 19.83 -8.51 23.00
CA SER A 155 19.42 -9.74 22.32
C SER A 155 17.92 -9.97 22.48
N SER A 156 17.33 -10.83 21.64
CA SER A 156 15.93 -11.21 21.79
C SER A 156 15.58 -11.81 23.14
N ASN A 157 16.54 -12.39 23.87
CA ASN A 157 16.30 -12.90 25.23
C ASN A 157 16.07 -11.79 26.25
N ASP A 158 16.58 -10.58 25.99
CA ASP A 158 16.60 -9.45 26.94
C ASP A 158 15.40 -8.52 26.75
N ILE A 159 14.65 -8.68 25.66
CA ILE A 159 13.53 -7.82 25.31
C ILE A 159 12.22 -8.53 25.72
N ALA A 160 11.44 -7.89 26.59
CA ALA A 160 10.16 -8.42 27.06
C ALA A 160 9.06 -7.36 26.94
N ALA A 161 8.49 -6.91 28.05
CA ALA A 161 7.56 -5.79 28.08
C ALA A 161 8.31 -4.47 27.79
N GLY A 162 7.73 -3.64 26.94
CA GLY A 162 8.20 -2.28 26.68
C GLY A 162 7.74 -1.33 27.78
N GLN A 163 8.52 -0.28 28.01
CA GLN A 163 8.10 0.81 28.88
C GLN A 163 7.21 1.77 28.08
N THR A 164 5.95 1.90 28.49
CA THR A 164 5.04 2.88 27.89
C THR A 164 5.61 4.29 28.02
N PRO A 165 5.83 5.02 26.91
CA PRO A 165 6.35 6.38 26.97
C PRO A 165 5.33 7.36 27.55
N ASP A 166 5.81 8.48 28.07
CA ASP A 166 4.94 9.62 28.41
C ASP A 166 4.45 10.30 27.13
N LEU A 167 3.20 10.00 26.74
CA LEU A 167 2.54 10.51 25.54
C LEU A 167 2.26 12.03 25.60
N SER A 168 2.44 12.66 26.76
CA SER A 168 2.30 14.12 26.89
C SER A 168 3.53 14.88 26.39
N GLN A 169 4.65 14.20 26.13
CA GLN A 169 5.88 14.81 25.65
C GLN A 169 5.80 15.18 24.17
N LYS A 170 6.64 16.15 23.75
CA LYS A 170 6.82 16.47 22.34
C LYS A 170 7.49 15.34 21.58
N THR A 171 8.44 14.65 22.21
CA THR A 171 9.08 13.47 21.63
C THR A 171 8.61 12.26 22.42
N VAL A 172 7.91 11.37 21.74
CA VAL A 172 7.41 10.10 22.28
C VAL A 172 8.26 8.98 21.68
N PHE A 173 8.76 8.06 22.49
CA PHE A 173 9.61 6.97 21.99
C PHE A 173 9.16 5.62 22.55
N PHE A 174 8.66 4.77 21.66
CA PHE A 174 8.43 3.36 21.94
C PHE A 174 9.71 2.59 21.66
N GLY A 175 10.51 2.35 22.71
CA GLY A 175 11.74 1.55 22.63
C GLY A 175 11.47 0.04 22.47
N PRO A 176 12.53 -0.80 22.44
CA PRO A 176 12.40 -2.26 22.36
C PRO A 176 11.42 -2.84 23.39
N GLY A 177 10.52 -3.72 22.96
CA GLY A 177 9.58 -4.42 23.83
C GLY A 177 8.14 -4.45 23.32
N VAL A 178 7.30 -5.22 24.00
CA VAL A 178 5.86 -5.28 23.75
C VAL A 178 5.15 -4.18 24.54
N HIS A 179 4.45 -3.29 23.84
CA HIS A 179 3.73 -2.14 24.42
C HIS A 179 2.22 -2.35 24.31
N SER A 180 1.52 -2.07 25.40
CA SER A 180 0.05 -2.06 25.47
C SER A 180 -0.44 -0.89 26.30
N GLY A 181 -1.55 -0.28 25.90
CA GLY A 181 -2.15 0.86 26.60
C GLY A 181 -3.03 1.70 25.67
N GLU A 182 -3.44 2.87 26.16
CA GLU A 182 -4.12 3.87 25.32
C GLU A 182 -3.08 4.82 24.73
N PHE A 183 -2.80 4.70 23.44
CA PHE A 183 -1.77 5.50 22.75
C PHE A 183 -2.33 6.77 22.11
N ARG A 184 -2.98 7.61 22.92
CA ARG A 184 -3.49 8.90 22.47
C ARG A 184 -2.38 9.93 22.30
N LEU A 185 -2.22 10.42 21.08
CA LEU A 185 -1.20 11.41 20.75
C LEU A 185 -1.73 12.83 20.97
N ARG A 186 -0.80 13.78 21.11
CA ARG A 186 -1.08 15.21 21.22
C ARG A 186 -0.58 15.97 20.00
N SER A 187 -1.16 17.13 19.76
CA SER A 187 -0.64 18.06 18.75
C SER A 187 0.82 18.44 19.00
N GLY A 188 1.58 18.57 17.91
CA GLY A 188 2.99 18.93 17.92
C GLY A 188 3.94 17.82 18.39
N SER A 189 3.48 16.58 18.48
CA SER A 189 4.32 15.45 18.87
C SER A 189 5.04 14.81 17.69
N THR A 190 6.26 14.33 17.94
CA THR A 190 7.00 13.40 17.09
C THR A 190 7.13 12.08 17.84
N VAL A 191 6.59 11.03 17.25
CA VAL A 191 6.57 9.68 17.79
C VAL A 191 7.58 8.84 17.05
N TYR A 192 8.49 8.20 17.78
CA TYR A 192 9.44 7.24 17.27
C TYR A 192 9.09 5.84 17.77
N ILE A 193 9.06 4.85 16.88
CA ILE A 193 8.77 3.45 17.21
C ILE A 193 9.93 2.60 16.72
N HIS A 194 10.67 2.04 17.66
CA HIS A 194 11.87 1.24 17.40
C HIS A 194 11.53 -0.07 16.67
N GLY A 195 12.45 -0.60 15.85
CA GLY A 195 12.20 -1.83 15.07
C GLY A 195 11.99 -3.11 15.89
N SER A 196 12.44 -3.09 17.15
CA SER A 196 12.15 -4.14 18.15
C SER A 196 10.91 -3.86 19.02
N ALA A 197 10.14 -2.80 18.72
CA ALA A 197 8.91 -2.48 19.43
C ALA A 197 7.72 -3.16 18.75
N ILE A 198 6.84 -3.75 19.56
CA ILE A 198 5.56 -4.32 19.11
C ILE A 198 4.45 -3.63 19.88
N LEU A 199 3.58 -2.90 19.18
CA LEU A 199 2.41 -2.27 19.75
C LEU A 199 1.20 -3.21 19.64
N LYS A 200 0.48 -3.36 20.76
CA LYS A 200 -0.74 -4.18 20.87
C LYS A 200 -2.03 -3.35 20.88
N ASN A 201 -1.91 -2.03 20.69
CA ASN A 201 -3.03 -1.11 20.59
C ASN A 201 -2.74 -0.07 19.48
N PRO A 202 -3.78 0.49 18.83
CA PRO A 202 -3.59 1.53 17.82
C PRO A 202 -3.11 2.85 18.43
N LEU A 203 -2.48 3.67 17.59
CA LEU A 203 -2.32 5.09 17.89
C LEU A 203 -3.69 5.77 17.75
N ILE A 204 -3.95 6.77 18.59
CA ILE A 204 -5.21 7.54 18.54
C ILE A 204 -4.89 8.99 18.22
N LEU A 205 -5.31 9.43 17.04
CA LEU A 205 -5.13 10.79 16.54
C LEU A 205 -6.53 11.38 16.31
N ASP A 206 -7.06 12.09 17.30
CA ASP A 206 -8.40 12.68 17.24
C ASP A 206 -8.34 14.15 17.62
N GLY A 207 -8.69 15.03 16.68
CA GLY A 207 -8.65 16.48 16.88
C GLY A 207 -7.24 17.05 17.07
N VAL A 208 -6.22 16.41 16.50
CA VAL A 208 -4.81 16.78 16.66
C VAL A 208 -4.22 17.40 15.40
N GLU A 209 -3.14 18.15 15.59
CA GLU A 209 -2.41 18.79 14.49
C GLU A 209 -0.89 18.68 14.63
N ASN A 210 -0.19 18.68 13.50
CA ASN A 210 1.28 18.70 13.45
C ASN A 210 1.89 17.48 14.19
N VAL A 211 1.43 16.29 13.85
CA VAL A 211 1.92 15.03 14.44
C VAL A 211 2.77 14.29 13.41
N LYS A 212 3.95 13.85 13.82
CA LYS A 212 4.83 13.00 13.01
C LYS A 212 5.01 11.65 13.68
N VAL A 213 4.82 10.55 12.96
CA VAL A 213 5.09 9.19 13.42
C VAL A 213 6.17 8.59 12.51
N VAL A 214 7.28 8.17 13.12
CA VAL A 214 8.44 7.54 12.47
C VAL A 214 8.59 6.16 13.07
N SER A 215 8.40 5.12 12.27
CA SER A 215 8.34 3.75 12.76
C SER A 215 9.18 2.79 11.93
N ASP A 216 9.92 1.95 12.64
CA ASP A 216 10.43 0.68 12.13
C ASP A 216 9.76 -0.52 12.83
N GLY A 217 8.93 -0.25 13.84
CA GLY A 217 8.28 -1.28 14.67
C GLY A 217 6.95 -1.78 14.10
N LEU A 218 6.41 -2.77 14.82
CA LEU A 218 5.24 -3.53 14.41
C LEU A 218 4.00 -3.16 15.21
N PHE A 219 2.86 -3.19 14.55
CA PHE A 219 1.53 -3.18 15.12
C PHE A 219 0.91 -4.56 14.89
N ASP A 220 0.74 -5.31 15.97
CA ASP A 220 0.36 -6.72 15.88
C ASP A 220 -1.02 -6.96 16.46
N SER A 221 -1.92 -7.42 15.58
CA SER A 221 -3.31 -7.73 15.90
C SER A 221 -4.03 -6.52 16.51
N VAL A 222 -3.67 -5.32 16.07
CA VAL A 222 -4.26 -4.06 16.57
C VAL A 222 -5.55 -3.75 15.85
N GLU A 223 -6.51 -3.17 16.56
CA GLU A 223 -7.65 -2.52 15.93
C GLU A 223 -7.22 -1.38 15.00
N MET A 224 -8.10 -1.01 14.07
CA MET A 224 -7.81 0.00 13.06
C MET A 224 -7.43 1.35 13.67
N THR A 225 -6.26 1.87 13.29
CA THR A 225 -5.78 3.19 13.73
C THR A 225 -6.64 4.27 13.10
N THR A 226 -7.26 5.09 13.93
CA THR A 226 -8.17 6.15 13.47
C THR A 226 -7.49 7.51 13.57
N ILE A 227 -7.51 8.23 12.44
CA ILE A 227 -7.05 9.61 12.29
C ILE A 227 -8.27 10.46 11.99
N ARG A 228 -8.79 11.16 12.98
CA ARG A 228 -10.07 11.86 12.89
C ARG A 228 -9.90 13.34 13.18
N ASN A 229 -10.55 14.17 12.37
CA ASN A 229 -10.56 15.64 12.53
C ASN A 229 -9.13 16.22 12.71
N ALA A 230 -8.16 15.65 11.99
CA ALA A 230 -6.75 15.93 12.20
C ALA A 230 -6.15 16.72 11.03
N ARG A 231 -5.03 17.41 11.30
CA ARG A 231 -4.34 18.25 10.30
C ARG A 231 -2.83 18.12 10.35
N HIS A 232 -2.16 18.10 9.20
CA HIS A 232 -0.69 18.04 9.12
C HIS A 232 -0.16 16.81 9.87
N ILE A 233 -0.55 15.64 9.39
CA ILE A 233 -0.16 14.36 9.98
C ILE A 233 0.78 13.65 9.02
N GLU A 234 1.96 13.27 9.51
CA GLU A 234 2.93 12.46 8.79
C GLU A 234 3.07 11.12 9.50
N ILE A 235 2.85 10.02 8.78
CA ILE A 235 3.08 8.66 9.26
C ILE A 235 4.03 7.98 8.27
N ASP A 236 5.19 7.58 8.77
CA ASP A 236 6.24 6.98 7.96
C ASP A 236 6.74 5.66 8.59
N GLY A 237 6.54 4.57 7.85
CA GLY A 237 7.18 3.28 8.09
C GLY A 237 6.49 2.18 8.91
N PRO A 238 5.35 2.37 9.60
CA PRO A 238 4.80 1.32 10.45
C PRO A 238 4.45 0.05 9.67
N ILE A 239 4.64 -1.09 10.32
CA ILE A 239 4.30 -2.41 9.80
C ILE A 239 3.13 -2.95 10.60
N PHE A 240 1.99 -3.16 9.96
CA PHE A 240 0.81 -3.76 10.58
C PHE A 240 0.67 -5.21 10.14
N ILE A 241 0.40 -6.10 11.10
CA ILE A 241 0.16 -7.51 10.83
C ILE A 241 -1.06 -8.02 11.60
N ASN A 242 -1.81 -8.93 10.96
CA ASN A 242 -2.86 -9.73 11.59
C ASN A 242 -3.99 -8.92 12.22
N GLN A 243 -4.30 -7.73 11.70
CA GLN A 243 -5.38 -6.90 12.21
C GLN A 243 -6.72 -7.64 12.14
N PRO A 244 -7.56 -7.56 13.20
CA PRO A 244 -8.90 -8.15 13.17
C PRO A 244 -9.84 -7.44 12.18
N HIS A 245 -9.58 -6.16 11.90
CA HIS A 245 -10.28 -5.30 10.94
C HIS A 245 -9.25 -4.54 10.08
N GLY A 246 -9.52 -3.30 9.68
CA GLY A 246 -8.65 -2.52 8.79
C GLY A 246 -7.38 -1.94 9.42
N THR A 247 -6.57 -1.26 8.61
CA THR A 247 -5.27 -0.69 9.02
C THR A 247 -5.39 0.74 9.49
N LEU A 248 -5.71 1.66 8.58
CA LEU A 248 -5.91 3.09 8.86
C LEU A 248 -7.31 3.52 8.43
N ARG A 249 -7.97 4.31 9.28
CA ARG A 249 -9.19 5.05 8.94
C ARG A 249 -8.97 6.55 9.16
N CYS A 250 -8.84 7.28 8.05
CA CYS A 250 -8.75 8.73 8.03
C CYS A 250 -10.15 9.32 7.81
N VAL A 251 -10.55 10.25 8.68
CA VAL A 251 -11.91 10.82 8.70
C VAL A 251 -11.84 12.33 8.88
N ASN A 252 -12.48 13.10 8.00
CA ASN A 252 -12.55 14.57 8.09
C ASN A 252 -11.18 15.23 8.34
N SER A 253 -10.14 14.68 7.74
CA SER A 253 -8.76 15.06 8.02
C SER A 253 -8.09 15.63 6.78
N GLN A 254 -7.12 16.51 7.00
CA GLN A 254 -6.53 17.32 5.94
C GLN A 254 -5.01 17.37 6.07
N ASP A 255 -4.29 17.46 4.96
CA ASP A 255 -2.82 17.54 4.94
C ASP A 255 -2.20 16.27 5.56
N LEU A 256 -2.47 15.12 4.95
CA LEU A 256 -2.00 13.81 5.40
C LEU A 256 -0.85 13.31 4.51
N THR A 257 0.22 12.82 5.12
CA THR A 257 1.32 12.12 4.44
C THR A 257 1.51 10.75 5.03
N GLU A 258 1.26 9.73 4.22
CA GLU A 258 1.31 8.31 4.57
C GLU A 258 2.40 7.64 3.73
N ARG A 259 3.54 7.36 4.34
CA ARG A 259 4.72 6.86 3.65
C ARG A 259 5.16 5.51 4.18
N ASN A 260 5.61 4.63 3.30
CA ASN A 260 6.20 3.35 3.69
C ASN A 260 5.30 2.56 4.65
N ILE A 261 3.98 2.63 4.51
CA ILE A 261 3.09 1.83 5.34
C ILE A 261 3.10 0.41 4.78
N ARG A 262 3.33 -0.58 5.63
CA ARG A 262 3.22 -1.98 5.25
C ARG A 262 2.10 -2.61 6.05
N THR A 263 1.20 -3.31 5.38
CA THR A 263 0.11 -4.02 6.04
C THR A 263 -0.11 -5.37 5.39
N ILE A 264 -0.29 -6.38 6.23
CA ILE A 264 -0.72 -7.73 5.84
C ILE A 264 -1.82 -8.14 6.81
N GLY A 265 -3.05 -8.20 6.32
CA GLY A 265 -4.21 -8.57 7.13
C GLY A 265 -5.21 -9.42 6.35
N ALA A 266 -5.86 -10.33 7.08
CA ALA A 266 -6.94 -11.18 6.57
C ALA A 266 -8.20 -11.08 7.43
N GLY A 267 -8.38 -9.93 8.09
CA GLY A 267 -9.55 -9.64 8.92
C GLY A 267 -10.80 -9.46 8.06
N LYS A 268 -11.96 -9.45 8.72
CA LYS A 268 -13.21 -9.08 8.04
C LYS A 268 -13.34 -7.57 8.01
N TRP A 269 -13.78 -6.98 6.90
CA TRP A 269 -13.86 -5.52 6.75
C TRP A 269 -12.51 -4.85 6.99
N SER A 270 -11.47 -5.49 6.45
CA SER A 270 -10.08 -5.15 6.71
C SER A 270 -9.49 -4.24 5.65
N ASP A 271 -10.14 -3.10 5.39
CA ASP A 271 -9.60 -2.10 4.48
C ASP A 271 -8.16 -1.75 4.89
N GLY A 272 -7.28 -1.55 3.91
CA GLY A 272 -5.93 -1.06 4.14
C GLY A 272 -5.98 0.39 4.62
N LEU A 273 -5.83 1.32 3.69
CA LEU A 273 -5.81 2.75 3.98
C LEU A 273 -7.11 3.40 3.51
N GLY A 274 -8.03 3.62 4.44
CA GLY A 274 -9.35 4.15 4.14
C GLY A 274 -9.54 5.61 4.49
N HIS A 275 -10.08 6.38 3.55
CA HIS A 275 -10.21 7.83 3.63
C HIS A 275 -11.65 8.25 3.43
N PHE A 276 -12.22 8.95 4.41
CA PHE A 276 -13.57 9.49 4.35
C PHE A 276 -13.54 11.01 4.52
N ALA A 277 -14.06 11.73 3.53
CA ALA A 277 -14.12 13.20 3.50
C ALA A 277 -12.76 13.85 3.83
N CYS A 278 -11.71 13.40 3.12
CA CYS A 278 -10.33 13.82 3.35
C CYS A 278 -9.81 14.72 2.22
N GLU A 279 -8.92 15.65 2.56
CA GLU A 279 -8.35 16.59 1.58
C GLU A 279 -6.82 16.68 1.68
N ARG A 280 -6.15 16.75 0.53
CA ARG A 280 -4.68 16.85 0.43
C ARG A 280 -3.99 15.69 1.14
N VAL A 281 -4.17 14.51 0.56
CA VAL A 281 -3.59 13.25 1.06
C VAL A 281 -2.51 12.78 0.09
N THR A 282 -1.34 12.45 0.63
CA THR A 282 -0.26 11.81 -0.12
C THR A 282 0.02 10.42 0.46
N ILE A 283 -0.11 9.38 -0.37
CA ILE A 283 0.23 8.00 0.00
C ILE A 283 1.38 7.53 -0.88
N THR A 284 2.47 7.02 -0.30
CA THR A 284 3.62 6.65 -1.11
C THR A 284 4.55 5.59 -0.55
N ASP A 285 5.18 4.82 -1.44
CA ASP A 285 6.24 3.84 -1.12
C ASP A 285 5.75 2.70 -0.19
N SER A 286 4.44 2.39 -0.25
CA SER A 286 3.74 1.47 0.67
C SER A 286 3.55 0.06 0.07
N PHE A 287 3.22 -0.91 0.94
CA PHE A 287 2.82 -2.27 0.56
C PHE A 287 1.56 -2.66 1.31
N ILE A 288 0.45 -2.86 0.59
CA ILE A 288 -0.86 -3.10 1.19
C ILE A 288 -1.36 -4.46 0.71
N ARG A 289 -1.47 -5.43 1.63
CA ARG A 289 -2.13 -6.71 1.39
C ARG A 289 -3.27 -6.90 2.37
N THR A 290 -4.49 -7.00 1.85
CA THR A 290 -5.72 -7.04 2.66
C THR A 290 -6.76 -7.98 2.08
N SER A 291 -7.61 -8.53 2.94
CA SER A 291 -8.83 -9.25 2.56
C SER A 291 -10.07 -8.34 2.56
N ASP A 292 -9.87 -7.13 2.07
CA ASP A 292 -10.87 -6.13 1.71
C ASP A 292 -10.09 -5.05 0.92
N ASP A 293 -10.72 -3.91 0.67
CA ASP A 293 -10.13 -2.83 -0.14
C ASP A 293 -8.76 -2.38 0.35
N CYS A 294 -7.73 -2.42 -0.51
CA CYS A 294 -6.40 -1.93 -0.15
C CYS A 294 -6.39 -0.41 0.09
N LEU A 295 -7.00 0.36 -0.83
CA LEU A 295 -7.09 1.82 -0.74
C LEU A 295 -8.54 2.25 -0.99
N THR A 296 -9.12 3.00 -0.05
CA THR A 296 -10.49 3.52 -0.19
C THR A 296 -10.58 5.03 -0.09
N PHE A 297 -11.39 5.61 -0.97
CA PHE A 297 -11.67 7.05 -1.00
C PHE A 297 -13.17 7.28 -1.08
N TYR A 298 -13.72 7.75 0.04
CA TYR A 298 -15.15 7.83 0.33
C TYR A 298 -15.52 9.25 0.74
N ASN A 299 -16.80 9.60 0.62
CA ASN A 299 -17.35 10.84 1.18
C ASN A 299 -18.13 10.51 2.45
N HIS A 300 -19.43 10.81 2.49
CA HIS A 300 -20.31 10.56 3.62
C HIS A 300 -20.56 9.07 3.89
N ARG A 301 -20.39 8.70 5.16
CA ARG A 301 -20.97 7.50 5.75
C ARG A 301 -21.21 7.75 7.23
N TRP A 302 -22.37 7.35 7.74
CA TRP A 302 -22.74 7.51 9.15
C TRP A 302 -22.71 8.99 9.61
N ASP A 303 -21.80 9.35 10.51
CA ASP A 303 -21.62 10.70 11.04
C ASP A 303 -20.51 11.49 10.32
N ILE A 304 -19.97 10.95 9.22
CA ILE A 304 -18.91 11.55 8.41
C ILE A 304 -19.53 12.34 7.27
N TRP A 305 -19.07 13.56 7.01
CA TRP A 305 -19.65 14.45 6.02
C TRP A 305 -18.57 15.24 5.32
N GLY A 306 -18.69 15.39 4.01
CA GLY A 306 -17.81 16.22 3.21
C GLY A 306 -17.25 15.52 1.99
N ASP A 307 -16.55 16.32 1.20
CA ASP A 307 -15.92 15.89 -0.04
C ASP A 307 -14.55 15.28 0.21
N THR A 308 -14.13 14.40 -0.69
CA THR A 308 -12.76 13.87 -0.77
C THR A 308 -12.06 14.44 -1.99
N ARG A 309 -10.91 15.08 -1.80
CA ARG A 309 -10.24 15.81 -2.88
C ARG A 309 -8.74 15.92 -2.72
N ASP A 310 -8.04 16.12 -3.84
CA ASP A 310 -6.59 16.34 -3.86
C ASP A 310 -5.82 15.16 -3.26
N ILE A 311 -5.96 13.99 -3.89
CA ILE A 311 -5.33 12.74 -3.47
C ILE A 311 -4.20 12.40 -4.44
N ASP A 312 -3.02 12.12 -3.92
CA ASP A 312 -1.88 11.63 -4.69
C ASP A 312 -1.36 10.31 -4.10
N VAL A 313 -1.50 9.22 -4.85
CA VAL A 313 -0.97 7.90 -4.49
C VAL A 313 0.14 7.54 -5.47
N SER A 314 1.33 7.20 -4.97
CA SER A 314 2.42 6.78 -5.85
C SER A 314 3.37 5.73 -5.30
N ARG A 315 3.99 4.93 -6.19
CA ARG A 315 5.03 3.94 -5.83
C ARG A 315 4.57 2.92 -4.77
N THR A 316 3.31 2.50 -4.84
CA THR A 316 2.71 1.58 -3.87
C THR A 316 2.43 0.23 -4.52
N THR A 317 2.68 -0.84 -3.77
CA THR A 317 2.31 -2.21 -4.13
C THR A 317 1.02 -2.60 -3.41
N LEU A 318 0.06 -3.15 -4.15
CA LEU A 318 -1.27 -3.51 -3.69
C LEU A 318 -1.52 -4.99 -3.95
N TRP A 319 -2.20 -5.65 -3.02
CA TRP A 319 -2.58 -7.05 -3.13
C TRP A 319 -3.92 -7.22 -2.41
N ALA A 320 -5.00 -7.20 -3.20
CA ALA A 320 -6.33 -7.45 -2.67
C ALA A 320 -6.57 -8.96 -2.69
N ASP A 321 -6.45 -9.61 -1.53
CA ASP A 321 -6.86 -11.00 -1.38
C ASP A 321 -8.40 -11.12 -1.47
N ILE A 322 -9.14 -10.05 -1.15
CA ILE A 322 -10.57 -9.87 -1.43
C ILE A 322 -10.81 -8.39 -1.81
N ALA A 323 -11.83 -8.10 -2.64
CA ALA A 323 -12.28 -6.76 -2.99
C ALA A 323 -11.27 -5.97 -3.83
N HIS A 324 -11.07 -4.67 -3.59
CA HIS A 324 -10.44 -3.80 -4.59
C HIS A 324 -8.99 -3.44 -4.24
N ALA A 325 -8.14 -3.31 -5.26
CA ALA A 325 -6.84 -2.66 -5.05
C ALA A 325 -7.04 -1.14 -4.81
N VAL A 326 -7.94 -0.51 -5.57
CA VAL A 326 -8.38 0.87 -5.36
C VAL A 326 -9.89 0.95 -5.50
N MET A 327 -10.56 1.48 -4.48
CA MET A 327 -12.00 1.77 -4.51
C MET A 327 -12.25 3.27 -4.30
N ILE A 328 -12.98 3.87 -5.23
CA ILE A 328 -13.42 5.26 -5.17
C ILE A 328 -14.95 5.30 -5.14
N GLY A 329 -15.50 5.86 -4.06
CA GLY A 329 -16.92 6.09 -3.89
C GLY A 329 -17.64 5.01 -3.08
N ILE A 330 -18.72 4.49 -3.63
CA ILE A 330 -19.96 3.95 -3.05
C ILE A 330 -20.63 4.82 -1.99
N HIS A 331 -19.91 5.40 -1.03
CA HIS A 331 -20.46 6.16 0.08
C HIS A 331 -20.47 7.68 -0.18
N GLY A 332 -21.65 8.30 -0.04
CA GLY A 332 -21.87 9.73 -0.24
C GLY A 332 -23.19 10.23 0.33
N ASN A 333 -23.57 11.44 -0.05
CA ASN A 333 -24.78 12.10 0.45
C ASN A 333 -25.89 12.20 -0.61
N THR A 334 -27.00 11.51 -0.37
CA THR A 334 -28.28 11.80 -1.03
C THR A 334 -28.84 13.14 -0.52
N PRO A 335 -28.97 14.17 -1.38
CA PRO A 335 -29.36 15.50 -0.94
C PRO A 335 -30.68 15.53 -0.17
N SER A 336 -30.66 16.22 0.97
CA SER A 336 -31.84 16.49 1.82
C SER A 336 -31.93 17.98 2.14
N PRO A 337 -33.05 18.49 2.70
CA PRO A 337 -33.12 19.91 3.10
C PRO A 337 -32.01 20.33 4.08
N ALA A 338 -31.52 19.41 4.92
CA ALA A 338 -30.41 19.67 5.84
C ALA A 338 -29.04 19.61 5.16
N HIS A 339 -28.88 18.73 4.17
CA HIS A 339 -27.65 18.55 3.40
C HIS A 339 -27.97 18.60 1.90
N PRO A 340 -28.20 19.80 1.34
CA PRO A 340 -28.87 19.96 0.04
C PRO A 340 -27.94 19.76 -1.17
N LYS A 341 -26.68 19.40 -0.95
CA LYS A 341 -25.68 19.26 -2.02
C LYS A 341 -25.19 17.83 -2.07
N ALA A 342 -25.07 17.32 -3.29
CA ALA A 342 -24.27 16.12 -3.56
C ALA A 342 -22.82 16.39 -3.16
N GLU A 343 -22.16 15.34 -2.68
CA GLU A 343 -20.72 15.39 -2.37
C GLU A 343 -19.89 14.98 -3.59
N VAL A 344 -18.64 15.41 -3.60
CA VAL A 344 -17.73 15.28 -4.73
C VAL A 344 -16.49 14.51 -4.33
N LEU A 345 -16.09 13.54 -5.14
CA LEU A 345 -14.75 12.96 -5.14
C LEU A 345 -13.99 13.54 -6.34
N GLU A 346 -12.97 14.38 -6.12
CA GLU A 346 -12.29 15.07 -7.23
C GLU A 346 -10.79 15.28 -7.11
N ARG A 347 -10.09 15.23 -8.25
CA ARG A 347 -8.62 15.38 -8.33
C ARG A 347 -7.89 14.27 -7.56
N LEU A 348 -8.13 13.03 -7.98
CA LEU A 348 -7.48 11.84 -7.45
C LEU A 348 -6.47 11.31 -8.48
N ARG A 349 -5.22 11.10 -8.06
CA ARG A 349 -4.15 10.60 -8.90
C ARG A 349 -3.53 9.35 -8.31
N PHE A 350 -3.41 8.32 -9.13
CA PHE A 350 -2.81 7.04 -8.83
C PHE A 350 -1.71 6.77 -9.85
N SER A 351 -0.45 6.81 -9.42
CA SER A 351 0.68 6.74 -10.32
C SER A 351 1.74 5.73 -9.91
N ASN A 352 2.27 4.97 -10.85
CA ASN A 352 3.33 4.00 -10.58
C ASN A 352 2.92 2.96 -9.51
N LEU A 353 1.83 2.23 -9.76
CA LEU A 353 1.33 1.18 -8.85
C LEU A 353 1.59 -0.22 -9.40
N ASP A 354 1.91 -1.15 -8.50
CA ASP A 354 1.98 -2.58 -8.79
C ASP A 354 0.84 -3.28 -8.05
N ILE A 355 -0.11 -3.87 -8.78
CA ILE A 355 -1.16 -4.72 -8.24
C ILE A 355 -0.71 -6.17 -8.45
N LEU A 356 -0.36 -6.83 -7.36
CA LEU A 356 0.16 -8.20 -7.40
C LEU A 356 -0.97 -9.19 -7.67
N ASP A 357 -2.07 -9.07 -6.94
CA ASP A 357 -3.27 -9.89 -7.09
C ASP A 357 -4.53 -9.07 -6.81
N HIS A 358 -5.64 -9.55 -7.36
CA HIS A 358 -6.99 -9.07 -7.15
C HIS A 358 -7.94 -10.26 -7.24
N ASP A 359 -8.79 -10.41 -6.25
CA ASP A 359 -9.82 -11.45 -6.18
C ASP A 359 -11.12 -10.82 -5.66
N GLU A 360 -12.07 -10.56 -6.54
CA GLU A 360 -13.40 -10.06 -6.18
C GLU A 360 -14.44 -10.84 -6.99
N ASP A 361 -15.17 -11.70 -6.29
CA ASP A 361 -16.11 -12.66 -6.88
C ASP A 361 -17.55 -12.12 -6.92
N ASP A 362 -17.86 -11.01 -6.23
CA ASP A 362 -19.18 -10.38 -6.29
C ASP A 362 -19.28 -9.47 -7.53
N PRO A 363 -20.13 -9.82 -8.53
CA PRO A 363 -20.31 -9.03 -9.75
C PRO A 363 -20.73 -7.57 -9.50
N GLU A 364 -21.38 -7.30 -8.35
CA GLU A 364 -21.76 -5.94 -7.96
C GLU A 364 -20.55 -5.08 -7.53
N TYR A 365 -19.41 -5.68 -7.19
CA TYR A 365 -18.23 -4.99 -6.68
C TYR A 365 -16.95 -5.27 -7.50
N GLU A 366 -16.96 -6.08 -8.56
CA GLU A 366 -15.73 -6.34 -9.34
C GLU A 366 -14.99 -5.08 -9.82
N GLY A 367 -13.66 -5.09 -9.67
CA GLY A 367 -12.73 -4.12 -10.27
C GLY A 367 -11.48 -3.83 -9.45
N ALA A 368 -10.31 -4.24 -9.94
CA ALA A 368 -9.04 -3.91 -9.31
C ALA A 368 -8.86 -2.38 -9.15
N LEU A 369 -9.27 -1.64 -10.19
CA LEU A 369 -9.45 -0.19 -10.16
C LEU A 369 -10.95 0.14 -10.24
N GLY A 370 -11.58 0.34 -9.09
CA GLY A 370 -13.01 0.58 -8.95
C GLY A 370 -13.37 2.05 -8.80
N ILE A 371 -14.36 2.50 -9.58
CA ILE A 371 -15.14 3.70 -9.31
C ILE A 371 -16.62 3.30 -9.25
N MET A 372 -17.22 3.48 -8.09
CA MET A 372 -18.63 3.20 -7.86
C MET A 372 -19.32 4.47 -7.36
N ALA A 373 -19.83 5.33 -8.25
CA ALA A 373 -20.57 6.51 -7.77
C ALA A 373 -21.93 6.06 -7.21
N GLY A 374 -22.12 6.13 -5.89
CA GLY A 374 -23.37 5.92 -5.15
C GLY A 374 -23.79 7.16 -4.37
N ASP A 375 -25.02 7.20 -3.85
CA ASP A 375 -25.55 8.28 -3.00
C ASP A 375 -25.40 9.68 -3.60
N ASP A 376 -25.84 9.85 -4.85
CA ASP A 376 -25.72 11.10 -5.62
C ASP A 376 -24.29 11.68 -5.71
N ASN A 377 -23.25 10.92 -5.37
CA ASN A 377 -21.87 11.37 -5.52
C ASN A 377 -21.57 11.78 -6.96
N VAL A 378 -20.78 12.84 -7.08
CA VAL A 378 -20.09 13.21 -8.32
C VAL A 378 -18.63 12.78 -8.20
N VAL A 379 -18.19 11.85 -9.03
CA VAL A 379 -16.77 11.47 -9.12
C VAL A 379 -16.17 12.09 -10.37
N ARG A 380 -15.12 12.90 -10.23
CA ARG A 380 -14.49 13.54 -11.40
C ARG A 380 -12.99 13.76 -11.29
N ASP A 381 -12.35 13.97 -12.43
CA ASP A 381 -10.92 14.31 -12.52
C ASP A 381 -10.04 13.26 -11.82
N VAL A 382 -10.20 12.00 -12.23
CA VAL A 382 -9.44 10.85 -11.70
C VAL A 382 -8.45 10.35 -12.75
N ILE A 383 -7.19 10.18 -12.34
CA ILE A 383 -6.11 9.70 -13.19
C ILE A 383 -5.50 8.44 -12.59
N PHE A 384 -5.56 7.35 -13.34
CA PHE A 384 -4.77 6.14 -13.12
C PHE A 384 -3.68 6.08 -14.17
N GLU A 385 -2.40 6.07 -13.76
CA GLU A 385 -1.30 6.07 -14.70
C GLU A 385 -0.10 5.21 -14.30
N ASN A 386 0.52 4.55 -15.29
CA ASN A 386 1.68 3.68 -15.09
C ASN A 386 1.36 2.60 -14.03
N ILE A 387 0.37 1.78 -14.28
CA ILE A 387 -0.07 0.71 -13.36
C ILE A 387 0.24 -0.65 -13.98
N ARG A 388 0.76 -1.57 -13.18
CA ARG A 388 1.09 -2.93 -13.60
C ARG A 388 0.27 -3.89 -12.77
N VAL A 389 -0.53 -4.72 -13.41
CA VAL A 389 -1.37 -5.74 -12.77
C VAL A 389 -0.80 -7.10 -13.14
N GLU A 390 -0.33 -7.84 -12.15
CA GLU A 390 0.33 -9.13 -12.39
C GLU A 390 -0.64 -10.28 -12.50
N ARG A 391 -1.73 -10.26 -11.75
CA ARG A 391 -2.76 -11.30 -11.75
C ARG A 391 -4.11 -10.73 -11.30
N ILE A 392 -5.17 -11.28 -11.87
CA ILE A 392 -6.55 -11.13 -11.40
C ILE A 392 -7.11 -12.54 -11.31
N GLU A 393 -7.29 -13.05 -10.09
CA GLU A 393 -7.91 -14.36 -9.82
C GLU A 393 -9.32 -14.35 -10.41
N GLU A 394 -10.16 -13.46 -9.87
CA GLU A 394 -11.53 -13.16 -10.26
C GLU A 394 -11.75 -11.63 -10.24
N GLY A 395 -12.73 -11.14 -10.99
CA GLY A 395 -13.03 -9.70 -11.07
C GLY A 395 -12.61 -9.03 -12.38
N LYS A 396 -12.38 -7.71 -12.35
CA LYS A 396 -12.15 -6.89 -13.55
C LYS A 396 -10.85 -6.09 -13.41
N LEU A 397 -10.22 -5.72 -14.53
CA LEU A 397 -9.08 -4.79 -14.47
C LEU A 397 -9.51 -3.40 -14.00
N PHE A 398 -10.65 -2.91 -14.48
CA PHE A 398 -11.27 -1.68 -13.98
C PHE A 398 -12.80 -1.74 -14.15
N SER A 399 -13.49 -0.99 -13.28
CA SER A 399 -14.94 -0.89 -13.27
C SER A 399 -15.33 0.55 -12.93
N LEU A 400 -15.85 1.28 -13.92
CA LEU A 400 -16.25 2.68 -13.78
C LEU A 400 -17.78 2.77 -13.93
N LYS A 401 -18.50 2.94 -12.82
CA LYS A 401 -19.96 2.88 -12.89
C LYS A 401 -20.70 3.85 -11.97
N ILE A 402 -21.91 4.19 -12.41
CA ILE A 402 -22.96 4.70 -11.53
C ILE A 402 -23.54 3.50 -10.78
N ALA A 403 -23.17 3.37 -9.50
CA ALA A 403 -23.61 2.30 -8.63
C ALA A 403 -24.95 2.64 -7.95
N TYR A 404 -25.70 1.59 -7.62
CA TYR A 404 -26.76 1.64 -6.62
C TYR A 404 -26.88 0.24 -6.02
N THR A 405 -26.36 0.10 -4.81
CA THR A 405 -26.49 -1.12 -4.03
C THR A 405 -27.44 -0.81 -2.88
N ALA A 406 -28.57 -1.50 -2.76
CA ALA A 406 -29.54 -1.21 -1.71
C ALA A 406 -28.98 -1.46 -0.29
N LYS A 407 -27.85 -2.21 -0.20
CA LYS A 407 -27.10 -2.47 1.03
C LYS A 407 -26.39 -1.22 1.56
N TYR A 408 -25.84 -0.40 0.67
CA TYR A 408 -24.99 0.72 1.07
C TYR A 408 -25.53 2.09 0.66
N ASN A 409 -26.43 2.14 -0.31
CA ASN A 409 -26.89 3.38 -0.91
C ASN A 409 -28.37 3.66 -0.68
N THR A 410 -28.64 4.94 -0.46
CA THR A 410 -29.95 5.57 -0.39
C THR A 410 -30.40 6.12 -1.75
N SER A 411 -29.46 6.39 -2.66
CA SER A 411 -29.74 6.74 -4.07
C SER A 411 -28.60 6.27 -5.00
N PRO A 412 -28.82 6.18 -6.33
CA PRO A 412 -27.71 6.00 -7.28
C PRO A 412 -26.78 7.23 -7.30
N GLY A 413 -25.52 7.05 -7.73
CA GLY A 413 -24.61 8.18 -7.93
C GLY A 413 -25.07 9.16 -9.01
N GLN A 414 -24.57 10.39 -8.96
CA GLN A 414 -24.96 11.46 -9.88
C GLN A 414 -24.21 11.38 -11.20
N SER A 415 -22.88 11.34 -11.17
CA SER A 415 -22.05 11.23 -12.37
C SER A 415 -20.63 10.74 -12.11
N VAL A 416 -20.01 10.19 -13.16
CA VAL A 416 -18.57 9.89 -13.23
C VAL A 416 -18.00 10.59 -14.46
N GLU A 417 -17.05 11.50 -14.28
CA GLU A 417 -16.63 12.42 -15.35
C GLU A 417 -15.10 12.60 -15.40
N ASN A 418 -14.53 12.79 -16.59
CA ASN A 418 -13.10 13.12 -16.76
C ASN A 418 -12.15 12.08 -16.14
N ILE A 419 -12.26 10.82 -16.58
CA ILE A 419 -11.42 9.73 -16.09
C ILE A 419 -10.33 9.44 -17.11
N THR A 420 -9.07 9.35 -16.66
CA THR A 420 -7.95 8.94 -17.51
C THR A 420 -7.35 7.64 -16.99
N LEU A 421 -7.32 6.63 -17.86
CA LEU A 421 -6.61 5.37 -17.69
C LEU A 421 -5.41 5.40 -18.66
N ARG A 422 -4.19 5.53 -18.16
CA ARG A 422 -2.98 5.69 -19.00
C ARG A 422 -1.88 4.70 -18.65
N ASN A 423 -1.25 4.05 -19.63
CA ASN A 423 -0.11 3.15 -19.42
C ASN A 423 -0.42 2.08 -18.35
N ILE A 424 -1.54 1.39 -18.51
CA ILE A 424 -1.97 0.32 -17.60
C ILE A 424 -1.70 -1.02 -18.29
N HIS A 425 -0.93 -1.88 -17.63
CA HIS A 425 -0.50 -3.15 -18.18
C HIS A 425 -0.95 -4.29 -17.29
N TYR A 426 -1.94 -5.05 -17.74
CA TYR A 426 -2.34 -6.29 -17.10
C TYR A 426 -1.79 -7.50 -17.88
N SER A 427 -1.12 -8.40 -17.16
CA SER A 427 -0.50 -9.62 -17.70
C SER A 427 -1.49 -10.55 -18.42
N GLY A 428 -2.77 -10.51 -18.08
CA GLY A 428 -3.80 -11.45 -18.52
C GLY A 428 -3.80 -12.79 -17.79
N LYS A 429 -3.04 -12.94 -16.69
CA LYS A 429 -3.02 -14.17 -15.87
C LYS A 429 -4.21 -14.21 -14.90
N GLY A 430 -4.88 -15.36 -14.83
CA GLY A 430 -6.05 -15.63 -13.99
C GLY A 430 -7.33 -15.66 -14.82
N SER A 431 -8.48 -15.38 -14.21
CA SER A 431 -9.81 -15.52 -14.85
C SER A 431 -10.59 -14.20 -14.86
N PRO A 432 -10.05 -13.12 -15.45
CA PRO A 432 -10.69 -11.81 -15.42
C PRO A 432 -11.99 -11.79 -16.24
N SER A 433 -13.01 -11.13 -15.70
CA SER A 433 -14.14 -10.61 -16.45
C SER A 433 -13.73 -9.41 -17.32
N ALA A 434 -14.59 -9.06 -18.28
CA ALA A 434 -14.40 -7.83 -19.06
C ALA A 434 -14.43 -6.60 -18.15
N SER A 435 -13.52 -5.65 -18.39
CA SER A 435 -13.60 -4.32 -17.77
C SER A 435 -14.91 -3.64 -18.11
N LEU A 436 -15.40 -2.76 -17.23
CA LEU A 436 -16.72 -2.15 -17.35
C LEU A 436 -16.66 -0.62 -17.32
N ILE A 437 -17.42 0.02 -18.20
CA ILE A 437 -17.81 1.43 -18.09
C ILE A 437 -19.32 1.52 -18.25
N ALA A 438 -20.05 1.93 -17.20
CA ALA A 438 -21.51 1.88 -17.22
C ALA A 438 -22.15 3.10 -16.55
N GLY A 439 -22.92 3.86 -17.35
CA GLY A 439 -23.91 4.79 -16.80
C GLY A 439 -25.17 4.06 -16.35
N ARG A 440 -26.14 4.79 -15.81
CA ARG A 440 -27.40 4.20 -15.29
C ARG A 440 -28.61 4.55 -16.15
N ASN A 441 -28.75 5.81 -16.55
CA ASN A 441 -29.87 6.31 -17.36
C ASN A 441 -29.49 7.63 -18.05
N ALA A 442 -30.47 8.30 -18.69
CA ALA A 442 -30.23 9.53 -19.43
C ALA A 442 -29.73 10.68 -18.55
N GLU A 443 -30.01 10.67 -17.25
CA GLU A 443 -29.62 11.71 -16.30
C GLU A 443 -28.31 11.40 -15.58
N ARG A 444 -27.99 10.10 -15.37
CA ARG A 444 -26.84 9.63 -14.59
C ARG A 444 -25.89 8.84 -15.49
N LYS A 445 -24.86 9.53 -15.98
CA LYS A 445 -23.96 9.05 -17.04
C LYS A 445 -22.51 8.95 -16.56
N VAL A 446 -21.73 8.15 -17.30
CA VAL A 446 -20.28 8.23 -17.29
C VAL A 446 -19.84 9.00 -18.53
N ARG A 447 -18.99 10.03 -18.38
CA ARG A 447 -18.60 10.90 -19.50
C ARG A 447 -17.10 11.17 -19.54
N ASN A 448 -16.57 11.39 -20.74
CA ASN A 448 -15.19 11.81 -20.98
C ASN A 448 -14.16 10.87 -20.33
N VAL A 449 -14.09 9.64 -20.85
CA VAL A 449 -13.12 8.64 -20.42
C VAL A 449 -12.02 8.52 -21.47
N VAL A 450 -10.77 8.67 -21.05
CA VAL A 450 -9.60 8.47 -21.91
C VAL A 450 -8.93 7.14 -21.53
N ILE A 451 -8.85 6.23 -22.50
CA ILE A 451 -8.12 4.98 -22.42
C ILE A 451 -6.88 5.12 -23.32
N ASP A 452 -5.72 5.32 -22.71
CA ASP A 452 -4.47 5.63 -23.39
C ASP A 452 -3.41 4.58 -23.07
N ASN A 453 -3.04 3.75 -24.06
CA ASN A 453 -2.07 2.67 -23.85
C ASN A 453 -2.42 1.72 -22.67
N VAL A 454 -3.66 1.23 -22.65
CA VAL A 454 -4.10 0.16 -21.72
C VAL A 454 -4.02 -1.19 -22.41
N THR A 455 -3.41 -2.19 -21.78
CA THR A 455 -3.21 -3.52 -22.35
C THR A 455 -3.69 -4.63 -21.41
N VAL A 456 -4.33 -5.66 -21.98
CA VAL A 456 -4.76 -6.89 -21.30
C VAL A 456 -4.16 -8.07 -22.05
N GLY A 457 -3.34 -8.90 -21.37
CA GLY A 457 -2.69 -10.04 -22.02
C GLY A 457 -1.80 -9.63 -23.20
N GLY A 458 -1.17 -8.44 -23.11
CA GLY A 458 -0.37 -7.84 -24.19
C GLY A 458 -1.17 -7.23 -25.35
N LYS A 459 -2.50 -7.31 -25.35
CA LYS A 459 -3.36 -6.68 -26.37
C LYS A 459 -3.82 -5.30 -25.91
N LYS A 460 -3.58 -4.28 -26.74
CA LYS A 460 -4.03 -2.91 -26.48
C LYS A 460 -5.54 -2.78 -26.65
N LEU A 461 -6.21 -2.16 -25.68
CA LEU A 461 -7.61 -1.76 -25.79
C LEU A 461 -7.71 -0.59 -26.78
N THR A 462 -8.44 -0.78 -27.87
CA THR A 462 -8.60 0.22 -28.95
C THR A 462 -10.06 0.55 -29.27
N ARG A 463 -10.98 -0.23 -28.71
CA ARG A 463 -12.44 -0.12 -28.83
C ARG A 463 -13.10 -1.03 -27.79
N PRO A 464 -14.41 -0.89 -27.52
CA PRO A 464 -15.16 -1.90 -26.79
C PRO A 464 -15.15 -3.23 -27.55
N GLU A 465 -14.91 -4.32 -26.82
CA GLU A 465 -14.85 -5.68 -27.37
C GLU A 465 -15.30 -6.67 -26.28
N MET A 466 -16.26 -7.53 -26.62
CA MET A 466 -16.83 -8.53 -25.72
C MET A 466 -15.72 -9.37 -25.07
N GLY A 467 -15.81 -9.57 -23.75
CA GLY A 467 -14.81 -10.30 -22.98
C GLY A 467 -13.55 -9.50 -22.63
N THR A 468 -13.43 -8.23 -23.04
CA THR A 468 -12.31 -7.37 -22.62
C THR A 468 -12.75 -6.00 -22.11
N LEU A 469 -13.70 -5.33 -22.78
CA LEU A 469 -14.24 -4.04 -22.37
C LEU A 469 -15.71 -3.91 -22.80
N GLU A 470 -16.57 -3.75 -21.82
CA GLU A 470 -18.01 -3.52 -21.99
C GLU A 470 -18.37 -2.08 -21.65
N ILE A 471 -19.19 -1.48 -22.51
CA ILE A 471 -19.67 -0.11 -22.39
C ILE A 471 -21.17 -0.07 -22.73
N ASN A 472 -22.00 0.52 -21.87
CA ASN A 472 -23.45 0.63 -22.11
C ASN A 472 -23.85 1.96 -22.78
N GLU A 473 -25.14 2.10 -23.11
CA GLU A 473 -25.72 3.23 -23.83
C GLU A 473 -25.72 4.57 -23.08
N PHE A 474 -25.40 4.55 -21.78
CA PHE A 474 -25.37 5.75 -20.92
C PHE A 474 -23.94 6.27 -20.69
N VAL A 475 -22.99 5.83 -21.50
CA VAL A 475 -21.61 6.33 -21.53
C VAL A 475 -21.39 7.22 -22.74
N GLU A 476 -20.72 8.35 -22.53
CA GLU A 476 -20.41 9.31 -23.58
C GLU A 476 -18.91 9.65 -23.63
N ASP A 477 -18.41 9.96 -24.83
CA ASP A 477 -17.06 10.47 -25.08
C ASP A 477 -15.93 9.58 -24.54
N VAL A 478 -15.92 8.31 -24.94
CA VAL A 478 -14.80 7.39 -24.68
C VAL A 478 -13.77 7.50 -25.80
N GLN A 479 -12.54 7.86 -25.45
CA GLN A 479 -11.43 8.05 -26.39
C GLN A 479 -10.37 6.98 -26.17
N PHE A 480 -9.98 6.31 -27.26
CA PHE A 480 -8.86 5.36 -27.27
C PHE A 480 -7.64 6.01 -27.91
N ARG A 481 -6.49 5.97 -27.23
CA ARG A 481 -5.22 6.58 -27.66
C ARG A 481 -4.08 5.58 -27.63
#